data_AF-A0A2T0VUI4-F1
#
_entry.id   AF-A0A2T0VUI4-F1
#
_cell.length_a   1.000
_cell.length_b   1.000
_cell.length_c   1.000
_cell.angle_alpha   90.00
_cell.angle_beta   90.00
_cell.angle_gamma   90.00
#
_symmetry.space_group_name_H-M   'P 1'
#
loop_
_entity.id
_entity.type
_entity.pdbx_description
1 polymer ?
#
loop_
_entity_poly.entity_id
_entity_poly.type
_entity_poly.pdbx_seq_one_letter_code
_entity_poly.pdbx_strand_id
1 'polypeptide(L)'
;MKRRQFLVGLPLALSACSAPEVWAPDDVVSRATYRDTSGTYLTLFTMRNTGSNNGAHTALLINGSQRIIFDPAGSFEQTRMPERNDVLFGVSPELEAYYVSFHARITYYVLAQTVQVSAEVAEQAMQLALANGPEPQAHCARSTSRLLRQLPGFSDFRQTWDPNRVSEDFAKLADVTTREYRETDADDKSIAAAQINAALQEDQ
;
A
#
# COMPACT_ATOMS: atom_id res chain seq x y z
N MET A 1 -54.99 36.65 14.49
CA MET A 1 -54.32 35.34 14.27
C MET A 1 -53.57 35.37 12.95
N LYS A 2 -52.25 35.59 12.94
CA LYS A 2 -51.40 35.40 11.74
C LYS A 2 -50.21 34.53 12.14
N ARG A 3 -50.16 33.32 11.56
CA ARG A 3 -49.25 32.22 11.90
C ARG A 3 -47.82 32.55 11.45
N ARG A 4 -46.86 32.47 12.37
CA ARG A 4 -45.42 32.41 12.08
C ARG A 4 -45.11 31.04 11.49
N GLN A 5 -44.59 30.98 10.27
CA GLN A 5 -44.02 29.76 9.71
C GLN A 5 -42.53 29.72 10.06
N PHE A 6 -42.15 28.75 10.89
CA PHE A 6 -40.75 28.38 11.11
C PHE A 6 -40.31 27.49 9.95
N LEU A 7 -39.30 27.94 9.19
CA LEU A 7 -38.52 27.10 8.29
C LEU A 7 -37.58 26.26 9.16
N VAL A 8 -37.94 25.01 9.41
CA VAL A 8 -37.06 24.00 9.99
C VAL A 8 -36.11 23.54 8.89
N GLY A 9 -34.81 23.82 9.07
CA GLY A 9 -33.75 23.34 8.19
C GLY A 9 -33.67 21.83 8.21
N LEU A 10 -33.61 21.24 7.02
CA LEU A 10 -33.38 19.81 6.81
C LEU A 10 -31.88 19.54 6.98
N PRO A 11 -31.42 18.70 7.92
CA PRO A 11 -30.03 18.29 7.95
C PRO A 11 -29.79 17.34 6.76
N LEU A 12 -28.97 17.79 5.80
CA LEU A 12 -28.39 16.93 4.78
C LEU A 12 -27.53 15.89 5.47
N ALA A 13 -28.01 14.65 5.53
CA ALA A 13 -27.24 13.50 5.97
C ALA A 13 -26.12 13.24 4.94
N LEU A 14 -24.92 13.74 5.23
CA LEU A 14 -23.71 13.34 4.53
C LEU A 14 -23.43 11.89 4.92
N SER A 15 -23.77 10.94 4.05
CA SER A 15 -23.26 9.58 4.13
C SER A 15 -21.74 9.66 3.91
N ALA A 16 -20.97 9.62 4.99
CA ALA A 16 -19.53 9.53 4.91
C ALA A 16 -19.18 8.18 4.25
N CYS A 17 -18.55 8.20 3.08
CA CYS A 17 -17.89 7.02 2.53
C CYS A 17 -16.73 6.67 3.47
N SER A 18 -16.95 5.76 4.42
CA SER A 18 -15.89 5.22 5.28
C SER A 18 -15.08 4.18 4.53
N ALA A 19 -13.76 4.13 4.79
CA ALA A 19 -12.91 3.06 4.28
C ALA A 19 -13.34 1.70 4.89
N PRO A 20 -13.21 0.59 4.15
CA PRO A 20 -13.44 -0.74 4.72
C PRO A 20 -12.49 -1.00 5.90
N GLU A 21 -13.03 -1.49 7.00
CA GLU A 21 -12.23 -1.95 8.15
C GLU A 21 -12.02 -3.47 8.05
N VAL A 22 -10.77 -3.89 7.90
CA VAL A 22 -10.38 -5.31 7.85
C VAL A 22 -9.47 -5.60 9.03
N TRP A 23 -9.75 -6.66 9.78
CA TRP A 23 -8.93 -7.03 10.93
C TRP A 23 -8.79 -8.54 11.10
N ALA A 24 -7.69 -9.10 10.60
CA ALA A 24 -7.38 -10.52 10.77
C ALA A 24 -7.06 -10.88 12.24
N PRO A 25 -7.52 -12.05 12.74
CA PRO A 25 -7.21 -12.55 14.09
C PRO A 25 -5.71 -12.68 14.37
N ASP A 26 -5.31 -12.51 15.65
CA ASP A 26 -3.90 -12.56 16.08
C ASP A 26 -3.22 -13.89 15.73
N ASP A 27 -3.92 -15.01 15.92
CA ASP A 27 -3.38 -16.33 15.64
C ASP A 27 -3.09 -16.52 14.13
N VAL A 28 -3.97 -15.99 13.27
CA VAL A 28 -3.79 -16.02 11.81
C VAL A 28 -2.59 -15.18 11.39
N VAL A 29 -2.48 -13.94 11.88
CA VAL A 29 -1.34 -13.05 11.61
C VAL A 29 -0.03 -13.68 12.10
N SER A 30 -0.02 -14.19 13.33
CA SER A 30 1.18 -14.78 13.91
C SER A 30 1.73 -15.95 13.09
N ARG A 31 0.85 -16.83 12.57
CA ARG A 31 1.23 -17.96 11.71
C ARG A 31 1.74 -17.53 10.33
N ALA A 32 1.28 -16.39 9.82
CA ALA A 32 1.69 -15.89 8.51
C ALA A 32 3.04 -15.16 8.54
N THR A 33 3.59 -14.84 9.71
CA THR A 33 4.84 -14.06 9.85
C THR A 33 5.95 -14.57 8.94
N TYR A 34 6.36 -13.75 7.99
CA TYR A 34 7.52 -14.00 7.14
C TYR A 34 8.69 -13.13 7.60
N ARG A 35 9.88 -13.72 7.74
CA ARG A 35 11.11 -13.02 8.14
C ARG A 35 12.16 -13.23 7.06
N ASP A 36 12.62 -12.14 6.47
CA ASP A 36 13.72 -12.12 5.52
C ASP A 36 15.03 -11.83 6.28
N THR A 37 16.05 -12.67 6.09
CA THR A 37 17.35 -12.53 6.77
C THR A 37 18.37 -11.73 5.95
N SER A 38 17.99 -11.18 4.80
CA SER A 38 18.91 -10.47 3.88
C SER A 38 19.29 -9.05 4.33
N GLY A 39 18.62 -8.50 5.34
CA GLY A 39 18.88 -7.16 5.87
C GLY A 39 17.57 -6.41 6.17
N THR A 40 17.65 -5.12 6.47
CA THR A 40 16.47 -4.27 6.71
C THR A 40 16.36 -3.21 5.63
N TYR A 41 15.20 -3.14 4.98
CA TYR A 41 15.02 -2.27 3.82
C TYR A 41 13.56 -1.85 3.67
N LEU A 42 13.37 -0.78 2.91
CA LEU A 42 12.07 -0.31 2.46
C LEU A 42 12.02 -0.39 0.94
N THR A 43 10.92 -0.91 0.40
CA THR A 43 10.65 -0.88 -1.04
C THR A 43 9.37 -0.09 -1.30
N LEU A 44 9.49 1.06 -1.94
CA LEU A 44 8.36 1.85 -2.42
C LEU A 44 7.90 1.29 -3.76
N PHE A 45 6.63 0.87 -3.83
CA PHE A 45 5.96 0.56 -5.08
C PHE A 45 5.16 1.78 -5.54
N THR A 46 5.30 2.13 -6.82
CA THR A 46 4.49 3.16 -7.48
C THR A 46 3.92 2.59 -8.77
N MET A 47 2.60 2.54 -8.86
CA MET A 47 1.88 2.03 -10.03
C MET A 47 1.68 3.19 -10.99
N ARG A 48 2.31 3.13 -12.17
CA ARG A 48 2.33 4.24 -13.13
C ARG A 48 1.66 3.83 -14.43
N ASN A 49 0.84 4.71 -14.96
CA ASN A 49 0.19 4.47 -16.25
C ASN A 49 1.25 4.41 -17.37
N THR A 50 1.19 3.38 -18.21
CA THR A 50 2.18 3.12 -19.27
C THR A 50 2.24 4.22 -20.34
N GLY A 51 1.12 4.94 -20.58
CA GLY A 51 1.08 6.02 -21.57
C GLY A 51 1.51 7.37 -21.03
N SER A 52 0.99 7.77 -19.87
CA SER A 52 1.19 9.11 -19.28
C SER A 52 2.30 9.19 -18.23
N ASN A 53 2.76 8.05 -17.70
CA ASN A 53 3.62 7.94 -16.52
C ASN A 53 3.02 8.54 -15.23
N ASN A 54 1.73 8.85 -15.21
CA ASN A 54 1.05 9.31 -14.00
C ASN A 54 0.94 8.18 -12.98
N GLY A 55 1.32 8.46 -11.73
CA GLY A 55 1.18 7.54 -10.61
C GLY A 55 -0.28 7.44 -10.17
N ALA A 56 -0.82 6.23 -10.17
CA ALA A 56 -2.20 5.94 -9.76
C ALA A 56 -2.28 5.38 -8.33
N HIS A 57 -1.21 4.73 -7.85
CA HIS A 57 -1.19 4.12 -6.52
C HIS A 57 0.23 4.05 -5.96
N THR A 58 0.34 3.95 -4.63
CA THR A 58 1.60 3.67 -3.96
C THR A 58 1.40 2.76 -2.75
N ALA A 59 2.37 1.88 -2.53
CA ALA A 59 2.46 1.02 -1.37
C ALA A 59 3.92 0.95 -0.88
N LEU A 60 4.10 0.59 0.37
CA LEU A 60 5.41 0.48 1.01
C LEU A 60 5.60 -0.92 1.56
N LEU A 61 6.50 -1.68 0.97
CA LEU A 61 7.01 -2.89 1.59
C LEU A 61 8.04 -2.51 2.65
N ILE A 62 7.90 -3.09 3.82
CA ILE A 62 8.74 -2.84 4.98
C ILE A 62 9.35 -4.18 5.40
N ASN A 63 10.67 -4.30 5.28
CA ASN A 63 11.40 -5.45 5.78
C ASN A 63 12.16 -5.09 7.06
N GLY A 64 11.58 -5.45 8.20
CA GLY A 64 12.15 -5.27 9.54
C GLY A 64 12.22 -6.60 10.29
N SER A 65 11.61 -6.65 11.46
CA SER A 65 11.44 -7.83 12.30
C SER A 65 10.58 -8.91 11.63
N GLN A 66 9.74 -8.49 10.69
CA GLN A 66 9.00 -9.28 9.72
C GLN A 66 8.80 -8.46 8.44
N ARG A 67 8.30 -9.10 7.39
CA ARG A 67 8.01 -8.46 6.11
C ARG A 67 6.51 -8.20 5.96
N ILE A 68 6.15 -6.93 5.81
CA ILE A 68 4.78 -6.47 5.58
C ILE A 68 4.72 -5.56 4.35
N ILE A 69 3.53 -5.41 3.77
CA ILE A 69 3.23 -4.34 2.82
C ILE A 69 2.17 -3.44 3.47
N PHE A 70 2.47 -2.15 3.57
CA PHE A 70 1.50 -1.11 3.83
C PHE A 70 0.93 -0.64 2.49
N ASP A 71 -0.33 -0.97 2.23
CA ASP A 71 -1.05 -0.74 0.97
C ASP A 71 -2.27 0.18 1.18
N PRO A 72 -2.08 1.45 1.62
CA PRO A 72 -3.18 2.32 2.02
C PRO A 72 -4.19 2.53 0.90
N ALA A 73 -5.47 2.24 1.14
CA ALA A 73 -6.52 2.25 0.12
C ALA A 73 -6.25 1.30 -1.07
N GLY A 74 -5.54 0.20 -0.82
CA GLY A 74 -5.19 -0.83 -1.78
C GLY A 74 -6.40 -1.58 -2.37
N SER A 75 -6.13 -2.34 -3.43
CA SER A 75 -7.16 -3.14 -4.14
C SER A 75 -6.75 -4.59 -4.33
N PHE A 76 -5.65 -5.03 -3.70
CA PHE A 76 -5.13 -6.36 -3.91
C PHE A 76 -5.90 -7.42 -3.12
N GLU A 77 -6.80 -8.12 -3.79
CA GLU A 77 -7.59 -9.21 -3.21
C GLU A 77 -6.88 -10.56 -3.35
N GLN A 78 -6.58 -11.20 -2.21
CA GLN A 78 -5.89 -12.49 -2.16
C GLN A 78 -6.25 -13.27 -0.88
N THR A 79 -5.85 -14.55 -0.79
CA THR A 79 -6.27 -15.47 0.28
C THR A 79 -5.18 -15.91 1.27
N ARG A 80 -3.90 -15.55 1.09
CA ARG A 80 -2.75 -16.02 1.88
C ARG A 80 -2.12 -15.01 2.84
N MET A 81 -2.18 -13.72 2.54
CA MET A 81 -1.69 -12.65 3.41
C MET A 81 -2.83 -12.13 4.26
N PRO A 82 -2.80 -12.34 5.58
CA PRO A 82 -3.76 -11.72 6.48
C PRO A 82 -3.63 -10.20 6.43
N GLU A 83 -4.75 -9.49 6.60
CA GLU A 83 -4.77 -8.02 6.55
C GLU A 83 -5.23 -7.40 7.87
N ARG A 84 -4.63 -6.26 8.23
CA ARG A 84 -5.21 -5.30 9.19
C ARG A 84 -5.20 -3.90 8.60
N ASN A 85 -6.38 -3.38 8.25
CA ASN A 85 -6.62 -1.98 7.87
C ASN A 85 -5.59 -1.42 6.85
N ASP A 86 -5.35 -2.11 5.73
CA ASP A 86 -4.32 -1.78 4.72
C ASP A 86 -2.89 -2.30 5.00
N VAL A 87 -2.68 -3.13 6.02
CA VAL A 87 -1.39 -3.81 6.24
C VAL A 87 -1.51 -5.30 5.92
N LEU A 88 -0.80 -5.75 4.89
CA LEU A 88 -0.67 -7.15 4.48
C LEU A 88 0.52 -7.80 5.19
N PHE A 89 0.28 -8.91 5.90
CA PHE A 89 1.29 -9.63 6.65
C PHE A 89 1.82 -10.86 5.92
N GLY A 90 3.05 -11.25 6.23
CA GLY A 90 3.61 -12.51 5.75
C GLY A 90 4.13 -12.48 4.32
N VAL A 91 4.64 -11.31 3.90
CA VAL A 91 5.01 -11.05 2.51
C VAL A 91 6.27 -11.81 2.12
N SER A 92 6.12 -13.06 1.68
CA SER A 92 7.21 -13.84 1.07
C SER A 92 7.59 -13.27 -0.31
N PRO A 93 8.77 -13.62 -0.86
CA PRO A 93 9.15 -13.20 -2.22
C PRO A 93 8.14 -13.61 -3.30
N GLU A 94 7.49 -14.77 -3.12
CA GLU A 94 6.41 -15.23 -3.99
C GLU A 94 5.17 -14.33 -3.88
N LEU A 95 4.74 -14.01 -2.66
CA LEU A 95 3.55 -13.18 -2.44
C LEU A 95 3.78 -11.73 -2.86
N GLU A 96 5.00 -11.21 -2.70
CA GLU A 96 5.42 -9.94 -3.30
C GLU A 96 5.34 -9.98 -4.83
N ALA A 97 5.81 -11.07 -5.46
CA ALA A 97 5.73 -11.22 -6.91
C ALA A 97 4.28 -11.19 -7.40
N TYR A 98 3.36 -11.85 -6.68
CA TYR A 98 1.92 -11.76 -6.97
C TYR A 98 1.36 -10.35 -6.73
N TYR A 99 1.77 -9.66 -5.67
CA TYR A 99 1.38 -8.26 -5.43
C TYR A 99 1.82 -7.35 -6.59
N VAL A 100 3.06 -7.49 -7.05
CA VAL A 100 3.61 -6.71 -8.16
C VAL A 100 2.91 -7.07 -9.47
N SER A 101 2.77 -8.36 -9.77
CA SER A 101 2.08 -8.85 -10.96
C SER A 101 0.62 -8.41 -10.97
N PHE A 102 -0.09 -8.40 -9.83
CA PHE A 102 -1.46 -7.89 -9.74
C PHE A 102 -1.62 -6.46 -10.28
N HIS A 103 -0.58 -5.63 -10.09
CA HIS A 103 -0.58 -4.22 -10.45
C HIS A 103 0.10 -3.90 -11.78
N ALA A 104 1.00 -4.76 -12.28
CA ALA A 104 1.59 -4.62 -13.60
C ALA A 104 0.63 -5.20 -14.65
N ARG A 105 0.16 -4.37 -15.57
CA ARG A 105 -0.78 -4.71 -16.65
C ARG A 105 -0.42 -3.97 -17.93
N ILE A 106 -1.12 -4.24 -19.03
CA ILE A 106 -0.92 -3.50 -20.28
C ILE A 106 -1.04 -1.97 -20.10
N THR A 107 -1.87 -1.49 -19.18
CA THR A 107 -2.06 -0.04 -18.96
C THR A 107 -1.25 0.56 -17.80
N TYR A 108 -0.69 -0.27 -16.90
CA TYR A 108 0.09 0.17 -15.74
C TYR A 108 1.36 -0.65 -15.54
N TYR A 109 2.46 -0.01 -15.19
CA TYR A 109 3.67 -0.69 -14.75
C TYR A 109 3.98 -0.37 -13.30
N VAL A 110 4.68 -1.27 -12.61
CA VAL A 110 5.12 -1.05 -11.23
C VAL A 110 6.56 -0.58 -11.24
N LEU A 111 6.81 0.60 -10.66
CA LEU A 111 8.15 1.07 -10.33
C LEU A 111 8.43 0.72 -8.86
N ALA A 112 9.39 -0.18 -8.63
CA ALA A 112 9.87 -0.53 -7.30
C ALA A 112 11.18 0.20 -7.02
N GLN A 113 11.24 0.90 -5.90
CA GLN A 113 12.45 1.60 -5.44
C GLN A 113 12.83 1.08 -4.05
N THR A 114 14.00 0.49 -3.92
CA THR A 114 14.45 -0.14 -2.67
C THR A 114 15.64 0.59 -2.09
N VAL A 115 15.59 0.86 -0.79
CA VAL A 115 16.70 1.44 -0.01
C VAL A 115 16.94 0.61 1.25
N GLN A 116 18.21 0.34 1.55
CA GLN A 116 18.60 -0.27 2.82
C GLN A 116 18.47 0.78 3.94
N VAL A 117 17.94 0.36 5.08
CA VAL A 117 17.75 1.24 6.25
C VAL A 117 18.25 0.55 7.51
N SER A 118 18.43 1.28 8.60
CA SER A 118 18.75 0.65 9.88
C SER A 118 17.54 -0.13 10.41
N ALA A 119 17.78 -1.07 11.33
CA ALA A 119 16.72 -1.86 11.95
C ALA A 119 15.72 -0.96 12.68
N GLU A 120 16.19 0.11 13.33
CA GLU A 120 15.35 1.08 14.03
C GLU A 120 14.39 1.80 13.06
N VAL A 121 14.87 2.16 11.86
CA VAL A 121 14.05 2.81 10.83
C VAL A 121 12.99 1.86 10.28
N ALA A 122 13.36 0.60 9.99
CA ALA A 122 12.42 -0.40 9.51
C ALA A 122 11.33 -0.71 10.56
N GLU A 123 11.71 -0.87 11.83
CA GLU A 123 10.75 -1.07 12.92
C GLU A 123 9.84 0.13 13.10
N GLN A 124 10.38 1.36 13.08
CA GLN A 124 9.57 2.56 13.19
C GLN A 124 8.58 2.67 12.02
N ALA A 125 8.99 2.36 10.79
CA ALA A 125 8.11 2.33 9.63
C ALA A 125 6.97 1.30 9.83
N MET A 126 7.31 0.10 10.33
CA MET A 126 6.32 -0.94 10.61
C MET A 126 5.30 -0.49 11.66
N GLN A 127 5.75 0.10 12.77
CA GLN A 127 4.85 0.60 13.81
C GLN A 127 3.92 1.71 13.29
N LEU A 128 4.45 2.62 12.47
CA LEU A 128 3.65 3.68 11.86
C LEU A 128 2.60 3.14 10.89
N ALA A 129 2.94 2.12 10.09
CA ALA A 129 2.00 1.45 9.19
C ALA A 129 0.87 0.77 9.98
N LEU A 130 1.21 0.00 11.00
CA LEU A 130 0.25 -0.71 11.85
C LEU A 130 -0.69 0.24 12.62
N ALA A 131 -0.20 1.43 12.98
CA ALA A 131 -0.99 2.44 13.69
C ALA A 131 -1.84 3.33 12.76
N ASN A 132 -1.71 3.22 11.43
CA ASN A 132 -2.34 4.15 10.49
C ASN A 132 -3.87 4.03 10.46
N GLY A 133 -4.39 2.80 10.56
CA GLY A 133 -5.79 2.50 10.28
C GLY A 133 -6.12 2.56 8.78
N PRO A 134 -7.37 2.26 8.41
CA PRO A 134 -7.77 2.10 7.02
C PRO A 134 -7.90 3.47 6.33
N GLU A 135 -7.41 3.57 5.10
CA GLU A 135 -7.41 4.82 4.35
C GLU A 135 -8.52 4.85 3.28
N PRO A 136 -9.22 5.99 3.13
CA PRO A 136 -10.13 6.20 2.03
C PRO A 136 -9.41 6.17 0.67
N GLN A 137 -10.17 5.85 -0.37
CA GLN A 137 -9.66 5.88 -1.74
C GLN A 137 -8.99 7.22 -2.10
N ALA A 138 -7.91 7.14 -2.88
CA ALA A 138 -7.02 8.25 -3.25
C ALA A 138 -6.19 8.89 -2.11
N HIS A 139 -6.18 8.32 -0.90
CA HIS A 139 -5.32 8.80 0.19
C HIS A 139 -3.93 8.11 0.24
N CYS A 140 -3.68 7.12 -0.61
CA CYS A 140 -2.48 6.29 -0.57
C CYS A 140 -1.17 7.10 -0.48
N ALA A 141 -0.95 8.03 -1.41
CA ALA A 141 0.25 8.88 -1.43
C ALA A 141 0.36 9.78 -0.20
N ARG A 142 -0.76 10.28 0.32
CA ARG A 142 -0.77 11.15 1.51
C ARG A 142 -0.32 10.40 2.75
N SER A 143 -0.76 9.16 2.91
CA SER A 143 -0.46 8.36 4.09
C SER A 143 0.93 7.76 4.02
N THR A 144 1.35 7.28 2.84
CA THR A 144 2.73 6.83 2.60
C THR A 144 3.74 7.96 2.80
N SER A 145 3.51 9.15 2.23
CA SER A 145 4.43 10.29 2.42
C SER A 145 4.45 10.82 3.86
N ARG A 146 3.31 10.81 4.56
CA ARG A 146 3.24 11.13 6.00
C ARG A 146 4.05 10.16 6.84
N LEU A 147 3.97 8.86 6.55
CA LEU A 147 4.76 7.83 7.23
C LEU A 147 6.25 8.05 6.98
N LEU A 148 6.66 8.12 5.71
CA LEU A 148 8.07 8.25 5.33
C LEU A 148 8.74 9.48 5.96
N ARG A 149 8.07 10.63 5.96
CA ARG A 149 8.59 11.87 6.58
C ARG A 149 8.95 11.73 8.08
N GLN A 150 8.33 10.79 8.79
CA GLN A 150 8.58 10.58 10.22
C GLN A 150 9.82 9.72 10.49
N LEU A 151 10.41 9.12 9.45
CA LEU A 151 11.56 8.23 9.58
C LEU A 151 12.89 9.02 9.65
N PRO A 152 13.83 8.63 10.53
CA PRO A 152 15.19 9.15 10.52
C PRO A 152 15.83 8.99 9.13
N GLY A 153 16.37 10.07 8.58
CA GLY A 153 16.96 10.10 7.23
C GLY A 153 15.98 10.42 6.09
N PHE A 154 14.68 10.62 6.38
CA PHE A 154 13.62 10.91 5.40
C PHE A 154 12.96 12.29 5.64
N SER A 155 13.56 13.17 6.42
CA SER A 155 12.95 14.45 6.85
C SER A 155 12.57 15.40 5.71
N ASP A 156 13.22 15.27 4.56
CA ASP A 156 13.00 16.11 3.38
C ASP A 156 11.75 15.73 2.59
N PHE A 157 11.14 14.57 2.88
CA PHE A 157 9.88 14.15 2.27
C PHE A 157 8.78 15.15 2.61
N ARG A 158 8.04 15.56 1.58
CA ARG A 158 6.84 16.38 1.76
C ARG A 158 5.62 15.49 1.74
N GLN A 159 4.65 15.83 2.59
CA GLN A 159 3.33 15.20 2.49
C GLN A 159 2.69 15.63 1.16
N THR A 160 2.26 14.66 0.36
CA THR A 160 1.74 14.88 -0.99
C THR A 160 0.61 13.90 -1.29
N TRP A 161 -0.28 14.28 -2.20
CA TRP A 161 -1.34 13.41 -2.73
C TRP A 161 -0.94 12.73 -4.04
N ASP A 162 0.24 13.07 -4.57
CA ASP A 162 0.74 12.62 -5.86
C ASP A 162 1.75 11.48 -5.67
N PRO A 163 1.43 10.23 -6.09
CA PRO A 163 2.34 9.10 -5.97
C PRO A 163 3.69 9.32 -6.66
N ASN A 164 3.72 10.05 -7.78
CA ASN A 164 4.97 10.33 -8.49
C ASN A 164 5.92 11.18 -7.66
N ARG A 165 5.40 12.16 -6.92
CA ARG A 165 6.21 12.96 -5.99
C ARG A 165 6.82 12.13 -4.87
N VAL A 166 6.07 11.15 -4.33
CA VAL A 166 6.62 10.23 -3.31
C VAL A 166 7.80 9.46 -3.89
N SER A 167 7.65 8.93 -5.10
CA SER A 167 8.69 8.21 -5.83
C SER A 167 9.91 9.06 -6.19
N GLU A 168 9.69 10.31 -6.60
CA GLU A 168 10.75 11.28 -6.89
C GLU A 168 11.54 11.67 -5.64
N ASP A 169 10.88 11.87 -4.50
CA ASP A 169 11.56 12.14 -3.23
C ASP A 169 12.32 10.90 -2.74
N PHE A 170 11.74 9.71 -2.91
CA PHE A 170 12.40 8.45 -2.59
C PHE A 170 13.64 8.21 -3.43
N ALA A 171 13.62 8.56 -4.72
CA ALA A 171 14.76 8.45 -5.63
C ALA A 171 15.97 9.29 -5.20
N LYS A 172 15.79 10.31 -4.34
CA LYS A 172 16.86 11.20 -3.88
C LYS A 172 17.65 10.64 -2.70
N LEU A 173 17.16 9.57 -2.07
CA LEU A 173 17.89 8.89 -1.00
C LEU A 173 19.16 8.24 -1.58
N ALA A 174 20.19 8.13 -0.76
CA ALA A 174 21.43 7.46 -1.16
C ALA A 174 21.16 5.96 -1.39
N ASP A 175 21.87 5.38 -2.36
CA ASP A 175 21.91 3.95 -2.63
C ASP A 175 20.55 3.30 -2.97
N VAL A 176 19.59 4.09 -3.48
CA VAL A 176 18.31 3.57 -3.97
C VAL A 176 18.52 2.75 -5.24
N THR A 177 18.03 1.52 -5.22
CA THR A 177 17.92 0.68 -6.42
C THR A 177 16.53 0.78 -7.01
N THR A 178 16.40 0.73 -8.33
CA THR A 178 15.12 0.88 -9.02
C THR A 178 14.91 -0.28 -9.99
N ARG A 179 13.69 -0.83 -10.02
CA ARG A 179 13.27 -1.87 -10.96
C ARG A 179 11.87 -1.58 -11.48
N GLU A 180 11.67 -1.77 -12.78
CA GLU A 180 10.35 -1.72 -13.40
C GLU A 180 9.82 -3.14 -13.66
N TYR A 181 8.53 -3.32 -13.41
CA TYR A 181 7.80 -4.53 -13.73
C TYR A 181 6.68 -4.19 -14.70
N ARG A 182 6.68 -4.86 -15.85
CA ARG A 182 5.75 -4.64 -16.96
C ARG A 182 5.20 -5.98 -17.39
N GLU A 183 3.89 -6.03 -17.56
CA GLU A 183 3.16 -7.18 -18.11
C GLU A 183 2.26 -6.70 -19.25
N THR A 184 1.86 -7.59 -20.14
CA THR A 184 1.13 -7.27 -21.37
C THR A 184 -0.27 -7.86 -21.43
N ASP A 185 -0.71 -8.48 -20.33
CA ASP A 185 -2.05 -9.02 -20.16
C ASP A 185 -3.07 -7.90 -19.90
N ALA A 186 -4.35 -8.24 -20.05
CA ALA A 186 -5.46 -7.29 -20.05
C ALA A 186 -5.63 -6.62 -18.69
N ASP A 187 -6.04 -5.35 -18.68
CA ASP A 187 -6.14 -4.50 -17.47
C ASP A 187 -7.19 -4.94 -16.43
N ASP A 188 -7.97 -5.98 -16.74
CA ASP A 188 -9.00 -6.49 -15.85
C ASP A 188 -8.38 -7.22 -14.66
N LYS A 189 -8.24 -6.47 -13.55
CA LYS A 189 -7.71 -6.98 -12.28
C LYS A 189 -8.55 -8.12 -11.68
N SER A 190 -9.81 -8.28 -12.04
CA SER A 190 -10.63 -9.40 -11.53
C SER A 190 -10.14 -10.75 -12.05
N ILE A 191 -9.69 -10.79 -13.32
CA ILE A 191 -9.09 -11.98 -13.93
C ILE A 191 -7.77 -12.31 -13.24
N ALA A 192 -6.93 -11.30 -13.03
CA ALA A 192 -5.65 -11.49 -12.37
C ALA A 192 -5.80 -11.96 -10.91
N ALA A 193 -6.71 -11.34 -10.13
CA ALA A 193 -7.02 -11.79 -8.78
C ALA A 193 -7.48 -13.25 -8.76
N ALA A 194 -8.35 -13.65 -9.69
CA ALA A 194 -8.81 -15.03 -9.79
C ALA A 194 -7.67 -16.01 -10.10
N GLN A 195 -6.77 -15.66 -11.03
CA GLN A 195 -5.61 -16.48 -11.40
C GLN A 195 -4.62 -16.61 -10.25
N ILE A 196 -4.30 -15.50 -9.57
CA ILE A 196 -3.45 -15.49 -8.38
C ILE A 196 -4.06 -16.39 -7.30
N ASN A 197 -5.34 -16.22 -6.99
CA ASN A 197 -6.00 -17.04 -5.97
C ASN A 197 -6.04 -18.53 -6.33
N ALA A 198 -6.20 -18.88 -7.62
CA ALA A 198 -6.11 -20.27 -8.05
C ALA A 198 -4.70 -20.84 -7.82
N ALA A 199 -3.65 -20.12 -8.20
CA ALA A 199 -2.27 -20.54 -7.97
C ALA A 199 -1.97 -20.69 -6.47
N LEU A 200 -2.44 -19.75 -5.65
CA LEU A 200 -2.27 -19.80 -4.19
C LEU A 200 -3.01 -20.97 -3.51
N GLN A 201 -4.00 -21.57 -4.17
CA GLN A 201 -4.70 -22.77 -3.69
C GLN A 201 -4.01 -24.06 -4.13
N GLU A 202 -3.36 -24.08 -5.29
CA GLU A 202 -2.62 -25.26 -5.79
C GLU A 202 -1.35 -25.56 -4.97
N ASP A 203 -0.76 -24.55 -4.34
CA ASP A 203 0.42 -24.67 -3.49
C ASP A 203 0.13 -25.12 -2.03
N GLN A 204 -1.10 -25.60 -1.73
CA GLN A 204 -1.50 -26.15 -0.43
C GLN A 204 -1.40 -27.68 -0.38
#